data_AF-A0ABD2S9C6-F1
#
_entry.id   AF-A0ABD2S9C6-F1
#
_cell.length_a   1.000
_cell.length_b   1.000
_cell.length_c   1.000
_cell.angle_alpha   90.00
_cell.angle_beta   90.00
_cell.angle_gamma   90.00
#
_symmetry.space_group_name_H-M   'P 1'
#
loop_
_entity.id
_entity.type
_entity.pdbx_description
1 polymer ?
#
loop_
_entity_poly.entity_id
_entity_poly.type
_entity_poly.pdbx_seq_one_letter_code
_entity_poly.pdbx_strand_id
1 'polypeptide(L)'
;MDGLIQATKDGDQTKFQALSGSELSATEDIDEEVEETEYEDDEESSEDDIVLADRWFDGLVNKDVDISKEIYSLSEVDFDRQELRGLVRKVQSIREKGSNSDKEEGKVNSDVVRAERSLTRFLRDLAKQLHS
;
A
#
# COMPACT_ATOMS: atom_id res chain seq x y z
N MET A 1 4.45 12.20 36.19
CA MET A 1 3.17 12.67 35.62
C MET A 1 2.87 14.14 35.93
N ASP A 2 3.59 14.82 36.83
CA ASP A 2 3.33 16.24 37.15
C ASP A 2 3.86 17.27 36.13
N GLY A 3 4.79 16.88 35.24
CA GLY A 3 5.39 17.80 34.26
C GLY A 3 4.46 18.20 33.11
N LEU A 4 3.57 17.30 32.68
CA LEU A 4 2.60 17.54 31.61
C LEU A 4 1.55 18.59 32.01
N ILE A 5 1.11 18.56 33.28
CA ILE A 5 0.08 19.46 33.79
C ILE A 5 0.61 20.89 33.95
N GLN A 6 1.91 21.07 34.24
CA GLN A 6 2.53 22.41 34.33
C GLN A 6 2.72 23.06 32.95
N ALA A 7 3.04 22.30 31.89
CA ALA A 7 3.29 22.84 30.56
C ALA A 7 2.05 23.52 29.93
N THR A 8 0.83 23.02 30.18
CA THR A 8 -0.41 23.64 29.69
C THR A 8 -0.73 24.96 30.40
N LYS A 9 -0.22 25.17 31.63
CA LYS A 9 -0.54 26.34 32.46
C LYS A 9 0.28 27.58 32.07
N ASP A 10 1.52 27.41 31.61
CA ASP A 10 2.40 28.52 31.22
C ASP A 10 2.22 28.98 29.76
N GLY A 11 1.33 28.34 28.98
CA GLY A 11 1.09 28.70 27.58
C GLY A 11 2.30 28.47 26.66
N ASP A 12 3.33 27.78 27.14
CA ASP A 12 4.56 27.48 26.41
C ASP A 12 4.38 26.21 25.58
N GLN A 13 3.82 26.39 24.37
CA GLN A 13 3.53 25.33 23.41
C GLN A 13 4.77 24.49 23.04
N THR A 14 5.97 25.06 23.17
CA THR A 14 7.22 24.37 22.82
C THR A 14 7.59 23.27 23.83
N LYS A 15 7.33 23.49 25.12
CA LYS A 15 7.52 22.46 26.16
C LYS A 15 6.47 21.37 26.12
N PHE A 16 5.24 21.69 25.70
CA PHE A 16 4.20 20.69 25.52
C PHE A 16 4.56 19.71 24.41
N GLN A 17 5.08 20.18 23.27
CA GLN A 17 5.58 19.30 22.20
C GLN A 17 6.80 18.46 22.61
N ALA A 18 7.69 19.00 23.46
CA ALA A 18 8.86 18.25 23.93
C ALA A 18 8.50 17.16 24.97
N LEU A 19 7.44 17.38 25.77
CA LEU A 19 6.99 16.45 26.82
C LEU A 19 5.87 15.49 26.35
N SER A 20 5.08 15.91 25.37
CA SER A 20 4.17 15.07 24.60
C SER A 20 5.01 14.29 23.61
N GLY A 21 5.83 13.38 24.14
CA GLY A 21 6.80 12.60 23.38
C GLY A 21 6.17 12.08 22.10
N SER A 22 6.70 12.56 20.97
CA SER A 22 6.55 12.06 19.59
C SER A 22 5.63 10.84 19.45
N GLU A 23 4.32 11.05 19.59
CA GLU A 23 3.34 9.99 19.47
C GLU A 23 2.98 9.84 17.99
N LEU A 24 3.57 8.82 17.38
CA LEU A 24 3.08 8.14 16.19
C LEU A 24 3.06 8.96 14.89
N SER A 25 4.24 9.35 14.39
CA SER A 25 4.53 9.07 12.98
C SER A 25 5.01 7.63 12.88
N ALA A 26 4.14 6.67 13.22
CA ALA A 26 4.27 5.31 12.72
C ALA A 26 3.80 5.30 11.25
N THR A 27 4.49 6.08 10.42
CA THR A 27 4.93 5.53 9.14
C THR A 27 5.99 4.51 9.51
N GLU A 28 5.54 3.37 9.99
CA GLU A 28 6.33 2.16 9.90
C GLU A 28 6.50 1.99 8.39
N ASP A 29 7.60 2.55 7.88
CA ASP A 29 8.25 2.07 6.66
C ASP A 29 8.63 0.63 6.98
N ILE A 30 7.61 -0.23 7.01
CA ILE A 30 7.77 -1.64 6.75
C ILE A 30 8.06 -1.68 5.24
N ASP A 31 9.28 -1.26 4.89
CA ASP A 31 9.98 -1.78 3.72
C ASP A 31 10.32 -3.23 4.05
N GLU A 32 9.28 -4.05 4.29
CA GLU A 32 9.41 -5.47 4.08
C GLU A 32 9.66 -5.57 2.59
N GLU A 33 10.94 -5.72 2.28
CA GLU A 33 11.44 -6.29 1.06
C GLU A 33 10.75 -7.65 0.94
N VAL A 34 9.51 -7.65 0.43
CA VAL A 34 8.75 -8.86 0.13
C VAL A 34 9.67 -9.65 -0.78
N GLU A 35 10.26 -10.72 -0.24
CA GLU A 35 11.06 -11.64 -1.02
C GLU A 35 10.16 -12.09 -2.16
N GLU A 36 10.51 -11.68 -3.39
CA GLU A 36 9.93 -12.24 -4.60
C GLU A 36 10.40 -13.69 -4.64
N THR A 37 9.63 -14.57 -4.00
CA THR A 37 9.60 -15.97 -4.37
C THR A 37 9.19 -16.03 -5.84
N GLU A 38 10.00 -16.74 -6.64
CA GLU A 38 9.72 -17.01 -8.06
C GLU A 38 8.45 -17.88 -8.15
N TYR A 39 7.28 -17.26 -8.06
CA TYR A 39 6.02 -17.92 -8.40
C TYR A 39 5.86 -17.85 -9.91
N GLU A 40 5.77 -19.04 -10.52
CA GLU A 40 5.56 -19.21 -11.96
C GLU A 40 4.35 -18.40 -12.41
N ASP A 41 4.49 -17.73 -13.55
CA ASP A 41 3.42 -16.99 -14.22
C ASP A 41 2.23 -17.93 -14.42
N ASP A 42 1.19 -17.72 -13.63
CA ASP A 42 0.08 -18.66 -13.50
C ASP A 42 -0.79 -18.58 -14.77
N GLU A 43 -0.44 -19.43 -15.75
CA GLU A 43 -1.11 -19.65 -17.04
C GLU A 43 -2.60 -20.05 -16.90
N GLU A 44 -3.15 -20.19 -15.69
CA GLU A 44 -4.50 -20.67 -15.41
C GLU A 44 -5.47 -19.58 -14.90
N SER A 45 -5.24 -18.30 -15.21
CA SER A 45 -6.23 -17.24 -14.92
C SER A 45 -7.30 -17.17 -15.99
N SER A 46 -8.57 -17.21 -15.60
CA SER A 46 -9.67 -16.99 -16.55
C SER A 46 -9.66 -15.54 -17.05
N GLU A 47 -10.22 -15.31 -18.22
CA GLU A 47 -10.31 -13.95 -18.79
C GLU A 47 -11.13 -13.01 -17.88
N ASP A 48 -12.11 -13.55 -17.16
CA ASP A 48 -12.90 -12.81 -16.16
C ASP A 48 -12.06 -12.42 -14.94
N ASP A 49 -11.16 -13.31 -14.46
CA ASP A 49 -10.25 -13.00 -13.35
C ASP A 49 -9.26 -11.90 -13.73
N ILE A 50 -8.76 -11.94 -14.97
CA ILE A 50 -7.82 -10.94 -15.49
C ILE A 50 -8.51 -9.57 -15.55
N VAL A 51 -9.72 -9.50 -16.13
CA VAL A 51 -10.49 -8.25 -16.22
C VAL A 51 -10.86 -7.71 -14.84
N LEU A 52 -11.21 -8.58 -13.90
CA LEU A 52 -11.52 -8.19 -12.53
C LEU A 52 -10.29 -7.63 -11.81
N ALA A 53 -9.16 -8.32 -11.90
CA ALA A 53 -7.90 -7.90 -11.31
C ALA A 53 -7.40 -6.57 -11.88
N ASP A 54 -7.51 -6.36 -13.20
CA ASP A 54 -7.13 -5.09 -13.85
C ASP A 54 -8.02 -3.94 -13.36
N ARG A 55 -9.34 -4.15 -13.22
CA ARG A 55 -10.26 -3.15 -12.66
C ARG A 55 -9.91 -2.81 -11.22
N TRP A 56 -9.60 -3.82 -10.40
CA TRP A 56 -9.17 -3.61 -9.02
C TRP A 56 -7.84 -2.86 -8.93
N PHE A 57 -6.88 -3.23 -9.78
CA PHE A 57 -5.59 -2.57 -9.87
C PHE A 57 -5.75 -1.07 -10.15
N ASP A 58 -6.48 -0.74 -11.23
CA ASP A 58 -6.72 0.65 -11.62
C ASP A 58 -7.46 1.42 -10.52
N GLY A 59 -8.49 0.82 -9.92
CA GLY A 59 -9.23 1.45 -8.84
C GLY A 59 -8.36 1.73 -7.61
N LEU A 60 -7.57 0.76 -7.15
CA LEU A 60 -6.70 0.92 -5.98
C LEU A 60 -5.60 1.96 -6.21
N VAL A 61 -4.94 1.91 -7.37
CA VAL A 61 -3.86 2.86 -7.70
C VAL A 61 -4.42 4.28 -7.86
N ASN A 62 -5.61 4.44 -8.42
CA ASN A 62 -6.29 5.73 -8.56
C ASN A 62 -7.05 6.17 -7.30
N LYS A 63 -6.95 5.43 -6.19
CA LYS A 63 -7.59 5.76 -4.90
C LYS A 63 -9.12 5.79 -5.00
N ASP A 64 -9.70 4.95 -5.86
CA ASP A 64 -11.15 4.75 -5.96
C ASP A 64 -11.68 4.09 -4.67
N VAL A 65 -12.54 4.84 -3.99
CA VAL A 65 -13.11 4.46 -2.70
C VAL A 65 -14.10 3.31 -2.83
N ASP A 66 -14.83 3.23 -3.93
CA ASP A 66 -15.83 2.19 -4.13
C ASP A 66 -15.17 0.86 -4.44
N ILE A 67 -14.11 0.86 -5.26
CA ILE A 67 -13.27 -0.33 -5.49
C ILE A 67 -12.58 -0.77 -4.20
N SER A 68 -12.02 0.17 -3.44
CA SER A 68 -11.39 -0.16 -2.15
C SER A 68 -12.39 -0.84 -1.20
N LYS A 69 -13.60 -0.27 -1.06
CA LYS A 69 -14.65 -0.85 -0.22
C LYS A 69 -15.09 -2.22 -0.72
N GLU A 70 -15.24 -2.40 -2.02
CA GLU A 70 -15.61 -3.68 -2.63
C GLU A 70 -14.63 -4.78 -2.19
N ILE A 71 -13.33 -4.57 -2.42
CA ILE A 71 -12.28 -5.53 -2.08
C ILE A 71 -12.23 -5.78 -0.57
N TYR A 72 -12.27 -4.73 0.25
CA TYR A 72 -12.26 -4.89 1.71
C TYR A 72 -13.57 -5.44 2.29
N SER A 73 -14.64 -5.54 1.51
CA SER A 73 -15.90 -6.14 1.95
C SER A 73 -16.06 -7.59 1.52
N LEU A 74 -15.12 -8.13 0.74
CA LEU A 74 -15.09 -9.55 0.39
C LEU A 74 -15.07 -10.38 1.68
N SER A 75 -16.03 -11.27 1.78
CA SER A 75 -16.22 -12.17 2.93
C SER A 75 -16.02 -13.63 2.56
N GLU A 76 -16.04 -13.91 1.26
CA GLU A 76 -15.88 -15.21 0.62
C GLU A 76 -14.41 -15.64 0.60
N VAL A 77 -13.49 -14.68 0.59
CA VAL A 77 -12.04 -14.91 0.50
C VAL A 77 -11.34 -14.23 1.66
N ASP A 78 -10.42 -14.96 2.31
CA ASP A 78 -9.53 -14.43 3.34
C ASP A 78 -8.17 -14.10 2.71
N PHE A 79 -7.70 -12.88 2.88
CA PHE A 79 -6.46 -12.39 2.29
C PHE A 79 -5.78 -11.38 3.21
N ASP A 80 -4.47 -11.24 3.06
CA ASP A 80 -3.71 -10.28 3.86
C ASP A 80 -4.00 -8.84 3.42
N ARG A 81 -4.83 -8.17 4.22
CA ARG A 81 -5.21 -6.77 4.01
C ARG A 81 -4.05 -5.80 4.21
N GLN A 82 -3.06 -6.15 5.04
CA GLN A 82 -1.86 -5.33 5.24
C GLN A 82 -0.93 -5.47 4.06
N GLU A 83 -0.74 -6.69 3.54
CA GLU A 83 0.04 -6.94 2.32
C GLU A 83 -0.52 -6.14 1.14
N LEU A 84 -1.84 -6.23 0.88
CA LEU A 84 -2.51 -5.45 -0.16
C LEU A 84 -2.23 -3.95 0.01
N ARG A 85 -2.36 -3.45 1.24
CA ARG A 85 -2.15 -2.03 1.55
C ARG A 85 -0.68 -1.62 1.31
N GLY A 86 0.27 -2.49 1.62
CA GLY A 86 1.70 -2.29 1.37
C GLY A 86 2.00 -2.20 -0.12
N LEU A 87 1.50 -3.17 -0.90
CA LEU A 87 1.68 -3.21 -2.35
C LEU A 87 1.11 -1.97 -3.04
N VAL A 88 -0.12 -1.57 -2.70
CA VAL A 88 -0.77 -0.38 -3.27
C VAL A 88 0.03 0.89 -2.97
N ARG A 89 0.49 1.05 -1.72
CA ARG A 89 1.32 2.20 -1.33
C ARG A 89 2.65 2.22 -2.06
N LYS A 90 3.30 1.07 -2.23
CA LYS A 90 4.56 0.97 -2.96
C LYS A 90 4.41 1.46 -4.41
N VAL A 91 3.37 1.00 -5.11
CA VAL A 91 3.07 1.44 -6.48
C VAL A 91 2.81 2.95 -6.52
N GLN A 92 1.95 3.47 -5.63
CA GLN A 92 1.64 4.90 -5.56
C GLN A 92 2.87 5.76 -5.28
N SER A 93 3.67 5.39 -4.27
CA SER A 93 4.88 6.11 -3.88
C SER A 93 5.92 6.17 -5.00
N ILE A 94 6.14 5.06 -5.72
CA ILE A 94 7.11 5.04 -6.83
C ILE A 94 6.60 5.89 -8.00
N ARG A 95 5.30 5.83 -8.33
CA ARG A 95 4.69 6.68 -9.38
C ARG A 95 4.76 8.16 -9.02
N GLU A 96 4.44 8.53 -7.78
CA GLU A 96 4.54 9.90 -7.28
C GLU A 96 5.99 10.41 -7.24
N LYS A 97 6.97 9.55 -6.91
CA LYS A 97 8.40 9.87 -6.92
C LYS A 97 8.96 10.06 -8.33
N GLY A 98 8.53 9.22 -9.29
CA GLY A 98 8.89 9.34 -10.69
C GLY A 98 8.38 10.64 -11.33
N SER A 99 7.18 11.11 -10.94
CA SER A 99 6.64 12.39 -11.41
C SER A 99 7.42 13.62 -10.91
N ASN A 100 8.24 13.49 -9.87
CA ASN A 100 8.94 14.60 -9.22
C ASN A 100 10.47 14.62 -9.47
N SER A 101 11.03 13.63 -10.18
CA SER A 101 12.47 13.48 -10.36
C SER A 101 12.87 13.28 -11.83
N ASP A 102 13.30 14.36 -12.48
CA ASP A 102 13.79 14.39 -13.88
C ASP A 102 15.14 13.66 -14.10
N LYS A 103 15.72 12.97 -13.10
CA LYS A 103 17.14 12.57 -13.14
C LYS A 103 17.43 11.08 -13.00
N GLU A 104 16.42 10.22 -12.90
CA GLU A 104 16.65 8.79 -12.64
C GLU A 104 15.64 7.85 -13.34
N GLU A 105 15.29 8.15 -14.58
CA GLU A 105 14.23 7.46 -15.34
C GLU A 105 14.44 5.94 -15.46
N GLY A 106 15.67 5.47 -15.69
CA GLY A 106 15.94 4.06 -15.96
C GLY A 106 15.70 3.11 -14.77
N LYS A 107 16.11 3.52 -13.56
CA LYS A 107 15.95 2.71 -12.33
C LYS A 107 14.54 2.83 -11.76
N VAL A 108 13.95 4.02 -11.82
CA VAL A 108 12.55 4.23 -11.41
C VAL A 108 11.63 3.36 -12.25
N ASN A 109 11.86 3.24 -13.56
CA ASN A 109 11.03 2.39 -14.42
C ASN A 109 11.09 0.90 -14.06
N SER A 110 12.26 0.35 -13.67
CA SER A 110 12.34 -1.05 -13.24
C SER A 110 11.62 -1.29 -11.92
N ASP A 111 11.72 -0.34 -10.98
CA ASP A 111 11.07 -0.44 -9.68
C ASP A 111 9.53 -0.32 -9.80
N VAL A 112 9.05 0.55 -10.70
CA VAL A 112 7.62 0.65 -11.06
C VAL A 112 7.13 -0.69 -11.60
N VAL A 113 7.76 -1.22 -12.65
CA VAL A 113 7.34 -2.47 -13.28
C VAL A 113 7.32 -3.62 -12.29
N ARG A 114 8.30 -3.67 -11.37
CA ARG A 114 8.36 -4.68 -10.30
C ARG A 114 7.18 -4.54 -9.34
N ALA A 115 6.95 -3.34 -8.81
CA ALA A 115 5.88 -3.09 -7.86
C ALA A 115 4.49 -3.33 -8.45
N GLU A 116 4.27 -2.89 -9.70
CA GLU A 116 3.01 -3.13 -10.42
C GLU A 116 2.79 -4.62 -10.62
N ARG A 117 3.82 -5.36 -11.02
CA ARG A 117 3.73 -6.80 -11.21
C ARG A 117 3.37 -7.53 -9.91
N SER A 118 3.96 -7.16 -8.77
CA SER A 118 3.60 -7.73 -7.46
C SER A 118 2.13 -7.48 -7.12
N LEU A 119 1.63 -6.26 -7.31
CA LEU A 119 0.23 -5.92 -7.04
C LEU A 119 -0.72 -6.67 -8.01
N THR A 120 -0.42 -6.70 -9.31
CA THR A 120 -1.25 -7.41 -10.30
C THR A 120 -1.35 -8.89 -9.99
N ARG A 121 -0.25 -9.55 -9.59
CA ARG A 121 -0.26 -10.96 -9.21
C ARG A 121 -1.14 -11.21 -7.98
N PHE A 122 -0.94 -10.44 -6.90
CA PHE A 122 -1.77 -10.54 -5.70
C PHE A 122 -3.27 -10.42 -6.04
N LEU A 123 -3.64 -9.48 -6.91
CA LEU A 123 -5.02 -9.26 -7.30
C LEU A 123 -5.59 -10.37 -8.18
N ARG A 124 -4.77 -10.98 -9.05
CA ARG A 124 -5.17 -12.15 -9.84
C ARG A 124 -5.44 -13.36 -8.94
N ASP A 125 -4.56 -13.61 -7.97
CA ASP A 125 -4.72 -14.71 -7.01
C ASP A 125 -5.99 -14.50 -6.18
N LEU A 126 -6.24 -13.26 -5.76
CA LEU A 126 -7.47 -12.90 -5.05
C LEU A 126 -8.73 -13.12 -5.91
N ALA A 127 -8.68 -12.71 -7.19
CA ALA A 127 -9.81 -12.89 -8.11
C ALA A 127 -10.10 -14.38 -8.36
N LYS A 128 -9.05 -15.20 -8.55
CA LYS A 128 -9.17 -16.65 -8.69
C LYS A 128 -9.84 -17.30 -7.48
N GLN A 129 -9.42 -16.91 -6.27
CA GLN A 129 -10.00 -17.44 -5.03
C GLN A 129 -11.49 -17.09 -4.88
N LEU A 130 -11.95 -15.98 -5.47
CA LEU A 130 -13.35 -15.59 -5.44
C LEU A 130 -14.24 -16.49 -6.32
N HIS A 131 -13.66 -17.03 -7.40
CA HIS A 131 -14.36 -17.85 -8.39
C HIS A 131 -14.08 -19.37 -8.26
N SER A 132 -13.22 -19.77 -7.31
CA SER A 132 -12.92 -21.17 -6.98
C SER A 132 -13.96 -21.81 -6.07
#